data_AF-W9K2Q5-F1
#
_entry.id   AF-W9K2Q5-F1
#
_cell.length_a   1.000
_cell.length_b   1.000
_cell.length_c   1.000
_cell.angle_alpha   90.00
_cell.angle_beta   90.00
_cell.angle_gamma   90.00
#
_symmetry.space_group_name_H-M   'P 1'
#
loop_
_entity.id
_entity.type
_entity.pdbx_description
1 polymer ?
#
loop_
_entity_poly.entity_id
_entity_poly.type
_entity_poly.pdbx_seq_one_letter_code
_entity_poly.pdbx_strand_id
1 'polypeptide(L)'
;MPQLKPLPDCEGPKLECFIDDITTCDFKLLGPLGSGCHSQVWKAEINGKVYAIKMFFHLGAHEPSFLMDPIDDDFPDPDEPEPLVASSKISQPTIDSLRLHATSFYNECRVFGRLKELGREDLAIKAYGYLQFDLSDDKVQRHFLPFGNGARRHLASLGNKDPTDVDVIRRTMQHDDLRIPMMAIVKEWVHSFEGTKWVQLIGGDSASRESVKRDIGHLPRLLRNLRELHKSGIVIRDLKWQQYLDGQLVDFSFAWTIPHIFGPESGLRPRWTFESMAAWDLKCFQTILNEFDDRAETSVPRLRKHNLVAWQSDDMYERLRPRPQLYGPALPMLVYDGNFQPMVHHPPFDPAKFNWRAVQKLTKKGATRRVTKTKAPQRRALREASKERRTK
;
A
#
# COMPACT_ATOMS: atom_id res chain seq x y z
N MET A 1 5.35 -20.17 21.34
CA MET A 1 5.54 -18.75 20.97
C MET A 1 4.43 -17.93 21.62
N PRO A 2 4.70 -16.75 22.22
CA PRO A 2 3.63 -15.82 22.60
C PRO A 2 2.83 -15.42 21.36
N GLN A 3 1.52 -15.27 21.51
CA GLN A 3 0.62 -14.87 20.42
C GLN A 3 1.00 -13.47 19.92
N LEU A 4 1.09 -13.28 18.61
CA LEU A 4 1.46 -11.99 18.03
C LEU A 4 0.34 -10.95 18.25
N LYS A 5 0.73 -9.71 18.56
CA LYS A 5 -0.19 -8.59 18.87
C LYS A 5 -0.48 -7.72 17.65
N PRO A 6 -1.61 -7.02 17.57
CA PRO A 6 -1.88 -6.09 16.46
C PRO A 6 -0.82 -4.98 16.35
N LEU A 7 -0.45 -4.62 15.12
CA LEU A 7 0.59 -3.63 14.81
C LEU A 7 0.05 -2.42 14.03
N PRO A 8 0.66 -1.23 14.10
CA PRO A 8 1.84 -0.86 14.90
C PRO A 8 1.54 -0.67 16.40
N ASP A 9 2.59 -0.58 17.21
CA ASP A 9 2.50 -0.34 18.66
C ASP A 9 2.35 1.15 19.04
N CYS A 10 1.47 1.87 18.32
CA CYS A 10 1.11 3.26 18.62
C CYS A 10 -0.41 3.43 18.73
N GLU A 11 -0.86 4.65 19.00
CA GLU A 11 -2.28 4.99 18.99
C GLU A 11 -2.86 4.97 17.56
N GLY A 12 -4.13 4.58 17.47
CA GLY A 12 -4.87 4.57 16.22
C GLY A 12 -5.04 3.17 15.64
N PRO A 13 -5.22 3.07 14.31
CA PRO A 13 -5.60 1.83 13.65
C PRO A 13 -4.46 0.82 13.67
N LYS A 14 -4.83 -0.45 13.88
CA LYS A 14 -3.91 -1.59 13.92
C LYS A 14 -4.38 -2.71 13.01
N LEU A 15 -3.43 -3.44 12.45
CA LEU A 15 -3.66 -4.64 11.68
C LEU A 15 -3.36 -5.87 12.54
N GLU A 16 -4.31 -6.79 12.59
CA GLU A 16 -4.17 -8.09 13.24
C GLU A 16 -3.14 -8.97 12.53
N CYS A 17 -2.51 -9.86 13.28
CA CYS A 17 -1.68 -10.92 12.71
C CYS A 17 -2.56 -11.89 11.91
N PHE A 18 -2.08 -12.33 10.74
CA PHE A 18 -2.77 -13.33 9.93
C PHE A 18 -2.58 -14.74 10.50
N ILE A 19 -1.33 -15.15 10.72
CA ILE A 19 -0.93 -16.44 11.30
C ILE A 19 0.33 -16.21 12.14
N ASP A 20 0.40 -16.81 13.33
CA ASP A 20 1.52 -16.63 14.26
C ASP A 20 2.84 -17.27 13.78
N ASP A 21 2.77 -18.38 13.03
CA ASP A 21 3.95 -19.12 12.56
C ASP A 21 3.67 -19.79 11.20
N ILE A 22 4.41 -19.36 10.17
CA ILE A 22 4.28 -19.88 8.80
C ILE A 22 4.77 -21.32 8.66
N THR A 23 5.61 -21.80 9.57
CA THR A 23 6.12 -23.19 9.56
C THR A 23 5.08 -24.21 9.99
N THR A 24 3.97 -23.75 10.58
CA THR A 24 2.88 -24.61 11.09
C THR A 24 1.75 -24.84 10.09
N CYS A 25 1.79 -24.19 8.93
CA CYS A 25 0.75 -24.28 7.91
C CYS A 25 1.28 -24.82 6.58
N ASP A 26 0.36 -25.21 5.69
CA ASP A 26 0.72 -25.57 4.31
C ASP A 26 0.99 -24.29 3.52
N PHE A 27 2.25 -23.86 3.54
CA PHE A 27 2.73 -22.66 2.87
C PHE A 27 3.53 -23.01 1.61
N LYS A 28 3.12 -22.46 0.46
CA LYS A 28 3.80 -22.65 -0.82
C LYS A 28 3.92 -21.33 -1.56
N LEU A 29 5.15 -20.94 -1.92
CA LEU A 29 5.36 -19.85 -2.86
C LEU A 29 5.13 -20.33 -4.28
N LEU A 30 4.33 -19.57 -5.04
CA LEU A 30 3.99 -19.84 -6.43
C LEU A 30 4.84 -19.01 -7.39
N GLY A 31 5.38 -17.88 -6.94
CA GLY A 31 6.35 -17.07 -7.69
C GLY A 31 6.31 -15.59 -7.34
N PRO A 32 7.34 -14.83 -7.75
CA PRO A 32 7.36 -13.38 -7.57
C PRO A 32 6.31 -12.70 -8.44
N LEU A 33 5.71 -11.63 -7.92
CA LEU A 33 4.67 -10.79 -8.52
C LEU A 33 5.14 -9.35 -8.81
N GLY A 34 6.30 -8.95 -8.31
CA GLY A 34 6.85 -7.63 -8.57
C GLY A 34 7.75 -7.18 -7.44
N SER A 35 8.55 -6.16 -7.70
CA SER A 35 9.38 -5.50 -6.70
C SER A 35 9.27 -4.00 -6.88
N GLY A 36 9.26 -3.28 -5.76
CA GLY A 36 9.43 -1.83 -5.70
C GLY A 36 10.63 -1.48 -4.84
N CYS A 37 10.79 -0.20 -4.51
CA CYS A 37 11.86 0.32 -3.65
C CYS A 37 11.86 -0.26 -2.23
N HIS A 38 10.70 -0.57 -1.65
CA HIS A 38 10.59 -0.96 -0.23
C HIS A 38 10.16 -2.41 0.00
N SER A 39 9.80 -3.13 -1.05
CA SER A 39 9.16 -4.43 -0.91
C SER A 39 9.16 -5.24 -2.19
N GLN A 40 8.91 -6.53 -2.02
CA GLN A 40 8.60 -7.46 -3.10
C GLN A 40 7.25 -8.13 -2.82
N VAL A 41 6.48 -8.37 -3.89
CA VAL A 41 5.19 -9.05 -3.81
C VAL A 41 5.34 -10.46 -4.35
N TRP A 42 4.75 -11.43 -3.67
CA TRP A 42 4.80 -12.85 -4.03
C TRP A 42 3.41 -13.43 -4.11
N LYS A 43 3.21 -14.34 -5.07
CA LYS A 43 2.04 -15.20 -5.11
C LYS A 43 2.31 -16.38 -4.20
N ALA A 44 1.41 -16.66 -3.29
CA ALA A 44 1.56 -17.79 -2.38
C ALA A 44 0.22 -18.48 -2.15
N GLU A 45 0.28 -19.77 -1.88
CA GLU A 45 -0.82 -20.55 -1.37
C GLU A 45 -0.60 -20.81 0.12
N ILE A 46 -1.63 -20.51 0.93
CA ILE A 46 -1.65 -20.80 2.36
C ILE A 46 -2.89 -21.63 2.65
N ASN A 47 -2.71 -22.87 3.12
CA ASN A 47 -3.79 -23.81 3.41
C ASN A 47 -4.78 -23.98 2.24
N GLY A 48 -4.27 -24.09 1.01
CA GLY A 48 -5.07 -24.30 -0.21
C GLY A 48 -5.80 -23.06 -0.74
N LYS A 49 -5.53 -21.86 -0.22
CA LYS A 49 -6.03 -20.59 -0.77
C LYS A 49 -4.89 -19.71 -1.24
N VAL A 50 -5.06 -19.11 -2.42
CA VAL A 50 -4.08 -18.23 -3.05
C VAL A 50 -4.22 -16.80 -2.54
N TYR A 51 -3.07 -16.16 -2.29
CA TYR A 51 -2.92 -14.80 -1.81
C TYR A 51 -1.79 -14.07 -2.55
N ALA A 52 -1.81 -12.74 -2.45
CA ALA A 52 -0.64 -11.91 -2.71
C ALA A 52 0.01 -11.54 -1.37
N ILE A 53 1.30 -11.80 -1.21
CA ILE A 53 2.07 -11.49 0.00
C ILE A 53 3.08 -10.40 -0.33
N LYS A 54 2.90 -9.21 0.22
CA LYS A 54 3.87 -8.11 0.11
C LYS A 54 4.86 -8.22 1.27
N MET A 55 6.12 -8.49 0.98
CA MET A 55 7.22 -8.64 1.93
C MET A 55 8.09 -7.39 1.87
N PHE A 56 8.34 -6.76 3.01
CA PHE A 56 9.04 -5.47 3.09
C PHE A 56 10.51 -5.70 3.35
N PHE A 57 11.38 -5.03 2.59
CA PHE A 57 12.81 -5.05 2.84
C PHE A 57 13.12 -4.40 4.19
N HIS A 58 14.31 -4.64 4.73
CA HIS A 58 14.72 -4.14 6.05
C HIS A 58 14.43 -2.63 6.20
N LEU A 59 14.88 -1.81 5.24
CA LEU A 59 14.63 -0.37 5.25
C LEU A 59 13.13 -0.04 5.22
N GLY A 60 12.34 -0.71 4.36
CA GLY A 60 10.90 -0.49 4.26
C GLY A 60 10.11 -0.88 5.52
N ALA A 61 10.65 -1.79 6.34
CA ALA A 61 10.03 -2.22 7.58
C ALA A 61 10.45 -1.36 8.79
N HIS A 62 11.65 -0.78 8.77
CA HIS A 62 12.28 -0.19 9.96
C HIS A 62 12.65 1.29 9.85
N GLU A 63 12.86 1.81 8.64
CA GLU A 63 13.20 3.21 8.42
C GLU A 63 11.99 4.00 7.85
N PRO A 64 11.70 5.19 8.41
CA PRO A 64 10.51 5.94 8.04
C PRO A 64 10.69 6.68 6.72
N SER A 65 9.64 6.73 5.90
CA SER A 65 9.55 7.60 4.72
C SER A 65 8.50 8.68 4.92
N PHE A 66 8.97 9.91 5.13
CA PHE A 66 8.12 10.99 5.62
C PHE A 66 8.37 12.37 5.00
N LEU A 67 9.32 12.46 4.07
CA LEU A 67 9.71 13.70 3.42
C LEU A 67 8.60 14.18 2.47
N MET A 68 8.35 15.49 2.50
CA MET A 68 7.40 16.20 1.65
C MET A 68 7.92 17.61 1.37
N ASP A 69 8.10 17.94 0.10
CA ASP A 69 8.52 19.28 -0.29
C ASP A 69 7.36 20.28 -0.21
N PRO A 70 7.61 21.54 0.15
CA PRO A 70 8.91 22.14 0.47
C PRO A 70 9.18 22.22 1.99
N ILE A 71 8.49 21.43 2.82
CA ILE A 71 8.66 21.53 4.29
C ILE A 71 9.94 20.80 4.74
N ASP A 72 10.30 19.74 4.03
CA ASP A 72 11.39 18.84 4.41
C ASP A 72 12.59 18.89 3.44
N ASP A 73 12.75 20.01 2.70
CA ASP A 73 13.83 20.23 1.71
C ASP A 73 15.25 20.12 2.30
N ASP A 74 15.33 20.34 3.61
CA ASP A 74 16.49 20.31 4.46
C ASP A 74 17.00 18.90 4.84
N PHE A 75 16.26 17.85 4.46
CA PHE A 75 16.64 16.45 4.69
C PHE A 75 17.21 15.82 3.42
N PRO A 76 18.18 14.90 3.54
CA PRO A 76 18.72 14.20 2.38
C PRO A 76 17.61 13.43 1.64
N ASP A 77 17.76 13.37 0.31
CA ASP A 77 16.81 12.72 -0.60
C ASP A 77 16.50 11.28 -0.13
N PRO A 78 15.22 10.88 -0.06
CA PRO A 78 14.85 9.52 0.34
C PRO A 78 15.40 8.40 -0.56
N ASP A 79 15.89 8.72 -1.76
CA ASP A 79 16.51 7.76 -2.68
C ASP A 79 17.95 7.35 -2.28
N GLU A 80 18.57 8.03 -1.30
CA GLU A 80 19.83 7.63 -0.64
C GLU A 80 19.59 7.27 0.84
N PRO A 81 18.98 6.11 1.14
CA PRO A 81 18.47 5.82 2.47
C PRO A 81 19.59 5.51 3.46
N GLU A 82 19.96 6.49 4.27
CA GLU A 82 20.68 6.28 5.53
C GLU A 82 19.69 6.13 6.70
N PRO A 83 20.03 5.33 7.74
CA PRO A 83 19.22 5.25 8.94
C PRO A 83 18.99 6.65 9.55
N LEU A 84 17.74 6.96 9.92
CA LEU A 84 17.45 8.27 10.49
C LEU A 84 18.05 8.37 11.91
N VAL A 85 19.00 9.29 12.11
CA VAL A 85 19.67 9.52 13.39
C VAL A 85 19.22 10.85 14.01
N ALA A 86 19.16 10.88 15.35
CA ALA A 86 18.83 12.08 16.09
C ALA A 86 19.84 13.22 15.79
N SER A 87 19.32 14.43 15.64
CA SER A 87 20.10 15.63 15.35
C SER A 87 19.51 16.84 16.08
N SER A 88 20.08 18.02 15.85
CA SER A 88 19.50 19.27 16.34
C SER A 88 18.12 19.58 15.74
N LYS A 89 17.80 19.04 14.55
CA LYS A 89 16.51 19.24 13.86
C LYS A 89 15.45 18.23 14.29
N ILE A 90 15.85 17.00 14.66
CA ILE A 90 14.93 15.92 15.00
C ILE A 90 15.40 15.12 16.22
N SER A 91 14.54 15.01 17.23
CA SER A 91 14.84 14.29 18.46
C SER A 91 14.59 12.78 18.34
N GLN A 92 15.25 11.98 19.17
CA GLN A 92 15.06 10.53 19.20
C GLN A 92 13.58 10.10 19.41
N PRO A 93 12.80 10.72 20.33
CA PRO A 93 11.38 10.39 20.46
C PRO A 93 10.56 10.65 19.19
N THR A 94 10.92 11.69 18.42
CA THR A 94 10.27 11.96 17.13
C THR A 94 10.62 10.89 16.10
N ILE A 95 11.87 10.41 16.07
CA ILE A 95 12.30 9.30 15.21
C ILE A 95 11.57 8.01 15.57
N ASP A 96 11.47 7.67 16.86
CA ASP A 96 10.78 6.45 17.30
C ASP A 96 9.30 6.48 16.92
N SER A 97 8.66 7.64 17.05
CA SER A 97 7.28 7.84 16.63
C SER A 97 7.13 7.81 15.10
N LEU A 98 8.06 8.41 14.34
CA LEU A 98 8.11 8.30 12.89
C LEU A 98 8.21 6.85 12.43
N ARG A 99 9.05 6.03 13.08
CA ARG A 99 9.15 4.61 12.76
C ARG A 99 7.79 3.92 12.87
N LEU A 100 6.99 4.22 13.91
CA LEU A 100 5.66 3.63 14.09
C LEU A 100 4.58 4.19 13.14
N HIS A 101 4.80 5.40 12.61
CA HIS A 101 3.78 6.15 11.87
C HIS A 101 4.05 6.26 10.37
N ALA A 102 5.30 6.07 9.92
CA ALA A 102 5.77 6.43 8.58
C ALA A 102 6.70 5.39 7.92
N THR A 103 6.97 4.22 8.50
CA THR A 103 7.63 3.13 7.73
C THR A 103 6.63 2.53 6.74
N SER A 104 7.13 2.02 5.60
CA SER A 104 6.26 1.47 4.57
C SER A 104 5.36 0.33 5.08
N PHE A 105 5.93 -0.57 5.90
CA PHE A 105 5.16 -1.65 6.51
C PHE A 105 4.06 -1.13 7.44
N TYR A 106 4.37 -0.18 8.33
CA TYR A 106 3.37 0.32 9.28
C TYR A 106 2.35 1.25 8.61
N ASN A 107 2.71 1.98 7.56
CA ASN A 107 1.76 2.75 6.75
C ASN A 107 0.62 1.86 6.23
N GLU A 108 0.97 0.73 5.61
CA GLU A 108 -0.04 -0.24 5.15
C GLU A 108 -0.83 -0.84 6.31
N CYS A 109 -0.18 -1.24 7.41
CA CYS A 109 -0.88 -1.77 8.59
C CYS A 109 -1.93 -0.79 9.12
N ARG A 110 -1.60 0.49 9.17
CA ARG A 110 -2.48 1.55 9.67
C ARG A 110 -3.64 1.82 8.73
N VAL A 111 -3.41 1.82 7.42
CA VAL A 111 -4.49 1.93 6.42
C VAL A 111 -5.45 0.76 6.52
N PHE A 112 -4.96 -0.48 6.43
CA PHE A 112 -5.83 -1.66 6.47
C PHE A 112 -6.51 -1.82 7.83
N GLY A 113 -5.83 -1.46 8.93
CA GLY A 113 -6.42 -1.36 10.25
C GLY A 113 -7.60 -0.39 10.26
N ARG A 114 -7.46 0.81 9.68
CA ARG A 114 -8.53 1.80 9.61
C ARG A 114 -9.70 1.33 8.75
N LEU A 115 -9.45 0.69 7.61
CA LEU A 115 -10.51 0.14 6.77
C LEU A 115 -11.31 -0.93 7.52
N LYS A 116 -10.65 -1.79 8.32
CA LYS A 116 -11.32 -2.77 9.18
C LYS A 116 -12.12 -2.11 10.31
N GLU A 117 -11.55 -1.12 11.00
CA GLU A 117 -12.22 -0.37 12.06
C GLU A 117 -13.53 0.27 11.58
N LEU A 118 -13.54 0.77 10.34
CA LEU A 118 -14.70 1.44 9.74
C LEU A 118 -15.65 0.50 8.99
N GLY A 119 -15.28 -0.77 8.80
CA GLY A 119 -16.03 -1.69 7.94
C GLY A 119 -16.06 -1.23 6.47
N ARG A 120 -14.98 -0.57 6.01
CA ARG A 120 -14.83 0.01 4.66
C ARG A 120 -13.72 -0.68 3.86
N GLU A 121 -13.55 -1.99 4.07
CA GLU A 121 -12.61 -2.81 3.28
C GLU A 121 -12.96 -2.79 1.77
N ASP A 122 -14.15 -2.31 1.37
CA ASP A 122 -14.57 -2.13 -0.02
C ASP A 122 -13.80 -1.03 -0.79
N LEU A 123 -13.12 -0.14 -0.06
CA LEU A 123 -12.39 0.99 -0.65
C LEU A 123 -11.07 0.56 -1.33
N ALA A 124 -10.53 -0.58 -0.96
CA ALA A 124 -9.22 -1.08 -1.38
C ALA A 124 -9.22 -2.61 -1.54
N ILE A 125 -8.07 -3.19 -1.90
CA ILE A 125 -7.92 -4.64 -1.81
C ILE A 125 -8.04 -5.11 -0.35
N LYS A 126 -8.62 -6.28 -0.14
CA LYS A 126 -8.72 -6.82 1.21
C LYS A 126 -7.35 -7.27 1.73
N ALA A 127 -7.00 -6.84 2.95
CA ALA A 127 -5.84 -7.36 3.69
C ALA A 127 -6.29 -8.26 4.84
N TYR A 128 -5.79 -9.50 4.86
CA TYR A 128 -6.18 -10.49 5.87
C TYR A 128 -5.45 -10.28 7.19
N GLY A 129 -4.21 -9.79 7.14
CA GLY A 129 -3.39 -9.49 8.31
C GLY A 129 -1.92 -9.39 7.93
N TYR A 130 -1.07 -9.12 8.92
CA TYR A 130 0.38 -9.16 8.71
C TYR A 130 0.95 -10.55 9.04
N LEU A 131 2.12 -10.83 8.49
CA LEU A 131 2.96 -11.99 8.80
C LEU A 131 4.33 -11.51 9.26
N GLN A 132 4.93 -12.29 10.14
CA GLN A 132 6.29 -12.14 10.58
C GLN A 132 6.95 -13.52 10.54
N PHE A 133 8.14 -13.63 9.96
CA PHE A 133 8.89 -14.89 9.94
C PHE A 133 10.40 -14.64 9.98
N ASP A 134 11.11 -15.57 10.58
CA ASP A 134 12.57 -15.51 10.73
C ASP A 134 13.25 -16.19 9.55
N LEU A 135 14.09 -15.46 8.82
CA LEU A 135 14.82 -16.00 7.68
C LEU A 135 16.06 -16.81 8.12
N SER A 136 16.44 -16.79 9.40
CA SER A 136 17.46 -17.67 9.95
C SER A 136 16.98 -19.11 10.16
N ASP A 137 15.67 -19.38 10.09
CA ASP A 137 15.11 -20.73 10.17
C ASP A 137 15.20 -21.45 8.80
N ASP A 138 15.94 -22.56 8.76
CA ASP A 138 16.11 -23.40 7.57
C ASP A 138 14.78 -23.86 6.94
N LYS A 139 13.74 -24.10 7.75
CA LYS A 139 12.41 -24.49 7.22
C LYS A 139 11.79 -23.34 6.43
N VAL A 140 11.94 -22.12 6.91
CA VAL A 140 11.47 -20.92 6.22
C VAL A 140 12.26 -20.73 4.93
N GLN A 141 13.60 -20.82 4.99
CA GLN A 141 14.47 -20.65 3.81
C GLN A 141 14.12 -21.60 2.66
N ARG A 142 13.77 -22.87 2.97
CA ARG A 142 13.39 -23.87 1.95
C ARG A 142 12.24 -23.44 1.04
N HIS A 143 11.33 -22.58 1.51
CA HIS A 143 10.26 -22.07 0.66
C HIS A 143 10.79 -21.11 -0.42
N PHE A 144 11.91 -20.42 -0.18
CA PHE A 144 12.45 -19.37 -1.04
C PHE A 144 13.63 -19.84 -1.92
N LEU A 145 14.42 -20.81 -1.45
CA LEU A 145 15.58 -21.35 -2.19
C LEU A 145 15.31 -21.78 -3.64
N PRO A 146 14.13 -22.36 -3.99
CA PRO A 146 13.79 -22.68 -5.39
C PRO A 146 13.79 -21.46 -6.32
N PHE A 147 13.59 -20.25 -5.79
CA PHE A 147 13.57 -19.00 -6.55
C PHE A 147 14.94 -18.30 -6.60
N GLY A 148 15.97 -18.87 -5.95
CA GLY A 148 17.30 -18.27 -5.79
C GLY A 148 18.21 -18.30 -7.02
N ASN A 149 17.76 -18.81 -8.18
CA ASN A 149 18.61 -18.93 -9.37
C ASN A 149 19.12 -17.58 -9.90
N GLY A 150 18.32 -16.51 -9.74
CA GLY A 150 18.78 -15.14 -10.05
C GLY A 150 19.91 -14.70 -9.13
N ALA A 151 19.75 -14.90 -7.82
CA ALA A 151 20.76 -14.59 -6.82
C ALA A 151 22.06 -15.38 -7.03
N ARG A 152 21.96 -16.69 -7.29
CA ARG A 152 23.13 -17.55 -7.57
C ARG A 152 23.95 -17.04 -8.76
N ARG A 153 23.28 -16.70 -9.88
CA ARG A 153 23.95 -16.12 -11.06
C ARG A 153 24.65 -14.80 -10.74
N HIS A 154 23.98 -13.93 -9.99
CA HIS A 154 24.56 -12.65 -9.59
C HIS A 154 25.78 -12.83 -8.68
N LEU A 155 25.69 -13.68 -7.65
CA LEU A 155 26.81 -13.96 -6.74
C LEU A 155 28.01 -14.58 -7.49
N ALA A 156 27.74 -15.50 -8.43
CA ALA A 156 28.78 -16.05 -9.29
C ALA A 156 29.47 -14.98 -10.13
N SER A 157 28.72 -13.99 -10.65
CA SER A 157 29.30 -12.86 -11.40
C SER A 157 30.18 -11.94 -10.54
N LEU A 158 29.94 -11.89 -9.23
CA LEU A 158 30.78 -11.19 -8.25
C LEU A 158 31.95 -12.02 -7.74
N GLY A 159 32.15 -13.24 -8.28
CA GLY A 159 33.26 -14.12 -7.92
C GLY A 159 32.95 -15.19 -6.87
N ASN A 160 31.75 -15.16 -6.25
CA ASN A 160 31.31 -16.23 -5.35
C ASN A 160 30.71 -17.41 -6.14
N LYS A 161 31.57 -18.36 -6.51
CA LYS A 161 31.21 -19.51 -7.36
C LYS A 161 30.39 -20.59 -6.66
N ASP A 162 30.40 -20.63 -5.34
CA ASP A 162 29.68 -21.62 -4.53
C ASP A 162 28.96 -20.93 -3.35
N PRO A 163 27.91 -20.14 -3.64
CA PRO A 163 27.21 -19.37 -2.62
C PRO A 163 26.43 -20.30 -1.68
N THR A 164 26.51 -20.02 -0.38
CA THR A 164 25.73 -20.74 0.62
C THR A 164 24.23 -20.45 0.47
N ASP A 165 23.37 -21.31 1.01
CA ASP A 165 21.92 -21.04 1.03
C ASP A 165 21.58 -19.71 1.71
N VAL A 166 22.31 -19.36 2.77
CA VAL A 166 22.22 -18.07 3.45
C VAL A 166 22.55 -16.91 2.49
N ASP A 167 23.61 -17.00 1.69
CA ASP A 167 23.98 -15.96 0.71
C ASP A 167 22.88 -15.79 -0.34
N VAL A 168 22.31 -16.90 -0.81
CA VAL A 168 21.21 -16.91 -1.77
C VAL A 168 19.97 -16.25 -1.18
N ILE A 169 19.62 -16.56 0.07
CA ILE A 169 18.46 -15.97 0.77
C ILE A 169 18.66 -14.48 1.00
N ARG A 170 19.80 -14.05 1.56
CA ARG A 170 20.12 -12.63 1.77
C ARG A 170 19.92 -11.83 0.48
N ARG A 171 20.43 -12.36 -0.63
CA ARG A 171 20.33 -11.68 -1.92
C ARG A 171 18.94 -11.72 -2.51
N THR A 172 18.24 -12.86 -2.42
CA THR A 172 16.88 -13.01 -2.97
C THR A 172 15.88 -12.13 -2.22
N MET A 173 16.05 -12.00 -0.90
CA MET A 173 15.14 -11.26 -0.02
C MET A 173 15.58 -9.81 0.21
N GLN A 174 16.74 -9.41 -0.30
CA GLN A 174 17.40 -8.11 -0.03
C GLN A 174 17.43 -7.81 1.48
N HIS A 175 17.99 -8.75 2.22
CA HIS A 175 17.93 -8.77 3.68
C HIS A 175 19.29 -9.17 4.27
N ASP A 176 20.04 -8.19 4.77
CA ASP A 176 21.44 -8.40 5.16
C ASP A 176 21.58 -9.21 6.47
N ASP A 177 20.74 -8.91 7.47
CA ASP A 177 20.76 -9.60 8.76
C ASP A 177 19.54 -10.50 8.93
N LEU A 178 19.67 -11.79 8.61
CA LEU A 178 18.56 -12.76 8.67
C LEU A 178 17.98 -12.98 10.09
N ARG A 179 18.62 -12.48 11.15
CA ARG A 179 18.11 -12.53 12.53
C ARG A 179 17.00 -11.52 12.76
N ILE A 180 16.91 -10.50 11.91
CA ILE A 180 15.83 -9.52 11.93
C ILE A 180 14.64 -10.16 11.21
N PRO A 181 13.47 -10.26 11.86
CA PRO A 181 12.31 -10.88 11.24
C PRO A 181 11.85 -10.13 9.99
N MET A 182 11.54 -10.88 8.93
CA MET A 182 10.92 -10.33 7.74
C MET A 182 9.45 -10.01 8.03
N MET A 183 9.03 -8.79 7.67
CA MET A 183 7.66 -8.31 7.83
C MET A 183 6.91 -8.40 6.51
N ALA A 184 5.67 -8.90 6.54
CA ALA A 184 4.84 -9.03 5.34
C ALA A 184 3.35 -8.78 5.60
N ILE A 185 2.59 -8.50 4.53
CA ILE A 185 1.13 -8.34 4.58
C ILE A 185 0.48 -9.29 3.58
N VAL A 186 -0.52 -10.04 4.06
CA VAL A 186 -1.30 -10.99 3.25
C VAL A 186 -2.52 -10.30 2.69
N LYS A 187 -2.57 -10.17 1.38
CA LYS A 187 -3.62 -9.50 0.62
C LYS A 187 -4.41 -10.49 -0.22
N GLU A 188 -5.62 -10.10 -0.56
CA GLU A 188 -6.44 -10.81 -1.54
C GLU A 188 -5.75 -10.88 -2.90
N TRP A 189 -5.80 -12.07 -3.49
CA TRP A 189 -5.29 -12.30 -4.83
C TRP A 189 -6.29 -11.77 -5.86
N VAL A 190 -5.80 -10.99 -6.82
CA VAL A 190 -6.60 -10.45 -7.92
C VAL A 190 -6.22 -11.19 -9.21
N HIS A 191 -7.17 -11.94 -9.77
CA HIS A 191 -6.92 -12.80 -10.94
C HIS A 191 -6.49 -12.05 -12.20
N SER A 192 -6.88 -10.77 -12.36
CA SER A 192 -6.47 -9.94 -13.50
C SER A 192 -4.97 -9.65 -13.56
N PHE A 193 -4.22 -9.99 -12.51
CA PHE A 193 -2.76 -9.88 -12.48
C PHE A 193 -2.06 -10.95 -13.35
N GLU A 194 -2.71 -12.10 -13.59
CA GLU A 194 -2.19 -13.09 -14.54
C GLU A 194 -2.44 -12.65 -15.99
N GLY A 195 -1.35 -12.34 -16.71
CA GLY A 195 -1.33 -12.29 -18.18
C GLY A 195 -1.27 -10.91 -18.83
N THR A 196 -1.84 -9.84 -18.27
CA THR A 196 -1.96 -8.53 -18.96
C THR A 196 -1.22 -7.37 -18.28
N LYS A 197 -1.33 -7.23 -16.95
CA LYS A 197 -0.73 -6.07 -16.27
C LYS A 197 0.78 -6.16 -16.08
N TRP A 198 1.28 -7.38 -15.88
CA TRP A 198 2.72 -7.65 -15.89
C TRP A 198 3.36 -7.25 -17.20
N VAL A 199 2.79 -7.70 -18.32
CA VAL A 199 3.31 -7.45 -19.68
C VAL A 199 3.33 -5.95 -19.99
N GLN A 200 2.30 -5.19 -19.57
CA GLN A 200 2.26 -3.73 -19.66
C GLN A 200 3.29 -3.00 -18.78
N LEU A 201 3.63 -3.52 -17.59
CA LEU A 201 4.66 -2.94 -16.71
C LEU A 201 6.09 -3.11 -17.25
N ILE A 202 6.34 -4.14 -18.05
CA ILE A 202 7.63 -4.41 -18.72
C ILE A 202 7.69 -3.84 -20.15
N GLY A 203 6.78 -2.93 -20.51
CA GLY A 203 6.77 -2.25 -21.81
C GLY A 203 6.45 -3.16 -22.99
N GLY A 204 5.91 -4.36 -22.73
CA GLY A 204 5.47 -5.30 -23.75
C GLY A 204 4.00 -5.09 -24.04
N ASP A 205 3.70 -4.67 -25.27
CA ASP A 205 2.39 -4.59 -25.90
C ASP A 205 1.41 -3.48 -25.42
N SER A 206 0.78 -2.86 -26.41
CA SER A 206 -0.27 -1.85 -26.24
C SER A 206 -1.44 -2.46 -25.48
N ALA A 207 -1.90 -1.82 -24.41
CA ALA A 207 -3.08 -2.29 -23.67
C ALA A 207 -4.24 -2.51 -24.65
N SER A 208 -4.82 -3.72 -24.65
CA SER A 208 -5.92 -4.01 -25.57
C SER A 208 -7.05 -3.01 -25.35
N ARG A 209 -7.77 -2.67 -26.42
CA ARG A 209 -8.88 -1.72 -26.38
C ARG A 209 -9.92 -2.13 -25.32
N GLU A 210 -10.17 -3.42 -25.16
CA GLU A 210 -11.09 -3.96 -24.16
C GLU A 210 -10.58 -3.73 -22.74
N SER A 211 -9.26 -3.80 -22.51
CA SER A 211 -8.64 -3.43 -21.23
C SER A 211 -8.83 -1.94 -20.96
N VAL A 212 -8.47 -1.08 -21.91
CA VAL A 212 -8.61 0.37 -21.77
C VAL A 212 -10.06 0.76 -21.48
N LYS A 213 -11.02 0.18 -22.21
CA LYS A 213 -12.45 0.40 -21.98
C LYS A 213 -12.89 -0.03 -20.57
N ARG A 214 -12.40 -1.17 -20.08
CA ARG A 214 -12.69 -1.67 -18.73
C ARG A 214 -12.14 -0.71 -17.68
N ASP A 215 -10.88 -0.32 -17.83
CA ASP A 215 -10.16 0.56 -16.90
C ASP A 215 -10.81 1.95 -16.82
N ILE A 216 -11.19 2.54 -17.97
CA ILE A 216 -11.98 3.79 -18.03
C ILE A 216 -13.29 3.64 -17.25
N GLY A 217 -13.95 2.48 -17.35
CA GLY A 217 -15.18 2.17 -16.61
C GLY A 217 -15.00 2.18 -15.08
N HIS A 218 -13.79 1.94 -14.57
CA HIS A 218 -13.50 1.96 -13.14
C HIS A 218 -13.23 3.37 -12.59
N LEU A 219 -12.80 4.32 -13.42
CA LEU A 219 -12.35 5.65 -12.98
C LEU A 219 -13.35 6.40 -12.08
N PRO A 220 -14.68 6.40 -12.33
CA PRO A 220 -15.63 7.08 -11.44
C PRO A 220 -15.64 6.49 -10.03
N ARG A 221 -15.55 5.15 -9.92
CA ARG A 221 -15.49 4.45 -8.64
C ARG A 221 -14.16 4.74 -7.93
N LEU A 222 -13.05 4.74 -8.67
CA LEU A 222 -11.73 5.01 -8.13
C LEU A 222 -11.64 6.42 -7.51
N LEU A 223 -12.10 7.45 -8.22
CA LEU A 223 -12.13 8.82 -7.70
C LEU A 223 -13.02 8.95 -6.46
N ARG A 224 -14.18 8.27 -6.46
CA ARG A 224 -15.06 8.21 -5.30
C ARG A 224 -14.36 7.55 -4.11
N ASN A 225 -13.70 6.41 -4.33
CA ASN A 225 -13.01 5.68 -3.28
C ASN A 225 -11.85 6.51 -2.69
N LEU A 226 -11.10 7.23 -3.52
CA LEU A 226 -10.03 8.14 -3.05
C LEU A 226 -10.59 9.20 -2.09
N ARG A 227 -11.71 9.84 -2.44
CA ARG A 227 -12.38 10.82 -1.56
C ARG A 227 -12.87 10.19 -0.25
N GLU A 228 -13.33 8.94 -0.30
CA GLU A 228 -13.75 8.21 0.90
C GLU A 228 -12.56 7.82 1.79
N LEU A 229 -11.38 7.56 1.21
CA LEU A 229 -10.14 7.39 1.96
C LEU A 229 -9.75 8.69 2.66
N HIS A 230 -9.80 9.84 1.97
CA HIS A 230 -9.58 11.16 2.58
C HIS A 230 -10.55 11.43 3.74
N LYS A 231 -11.85 11.15 3.56
CA LYS A 231 -12.86 11.22 4.63
C LYS A 231 -12.55 10.32 5.82
N SER A 232 -11.83 9.22 5.61
CA SER A 232 -11.45 8.25 6.64
C SER A 232 -10.15 8.62 7.37
N GLY A 233 -9.60 9.80 7.07
CA GLY A 233 -8.35 10.31 7.64
C GLY A 233 -7.10 9.68 7.02
N ILE A 234 -7.19 9.20 5.77
CA ILE A 234 -6.10 8.53 5.04
C ILE A 234 -5.70 9.38 3.83
N VAL A 235 -4.41 9.60 3.62
CA VAL A 235 -3.81 10.17 2.40
C VAL A 235 -2.82 9.18 1.80
N ILE A 236 -2.70 9.11 0.47
CA ILE A 236 -1.90 8.08 -0.23
C ILE A 236 -0.47 8.54 -0.50
N ARG A 237 -0.28 9.82 -0.84
CA ARG A 237 0.99 10.52 -1.11
C ARG A 237 1.72 10.12 -2.39
N ASP A 238 1.67 8.85 -2.79
CA ASP A 238 2.35 8.31 -3.98
C ASP A 238 1.35 7.61 -4.91
N LEU A 239 0.31 8.32 -5.37
CA LEU A 239 -0.78 7.69 -6.11
C LEU A 239 -0.45 7.50 -7.60
N LYS A 240 -0.39 6.25 -8.06
CA LYS A 240 -0.02 5.86 -9.43
C LYS A 240 -0.99 4.82 -10.01
N TRP A 241 -1.28 4.85 -11.32
CA TRP A 241 -2.21 3.91 -11.98
C TRP A 241 -1.79 2.43 -11.78
N GLN A 242 -0.49 2.17 -11.73
CA GLN A 242 0.12 0.86 -11.55
C GLN A 242 -0.38 0.19 -10.26
N GLN A 243 -0.75 0.97 -9.25
CA GLN A 243 -1.24 0.52 -7.95
C GLN A 243 -2.73 0.13 -7.93
N TYR A 244 -3.47 0.26 -9.04
CA TYR A 244 -4.88 -0.13 -9.12
C TYR A 244 -5.07 -1.47 -9.83
N LEU A 245 -5.57 -2.51 -9.16
CA LEU A 245 -5.91 -3.81 -9.78
C LEU A 245 -7.42 -4.00 -9.82
N ASP A 246 -7.98 -4.22 -11.01
CA ASP A 246 -9.44 -4.40 -11.24
C ASP A 246 -10.31 -3.30 -10.58
N GLY A 247 -9.76 -2.08 -10.61
CA GLY A 247 -10.35 -0.91 -9.98
C GLY A 247 -10.42 -0.97 -8.44
N GLN A 248 -9.43 -1.61 -7.80
CA GLN A 248 -9.15 -1.54 -6.36
C GLN A 248 -7.71 -1.05 -6.13
N LEU A 249 -7.51 -0.15 -5.17
CA LEU A 249 -6.17 0.30 -4.78
C LEU A 249 -5.47 -0.78 -3.96
N VAL A 250 -4.23 -1.12 -4.29
CA VAL A 250 -3.52 -2.25 -3.66
C VAL A 250 -2.27 -1.87 -2.87
N ASP A 251 -1.76 -0.64 -3.03
CA ASP A 251 -0.53 -0.18 -2.40
C ASP A 251 -0.79 1.04 -1.50
N PHE A 252 -0.22 1.00 -0.29
CA PHE A 252 -0.30 2.06 0.70
C PHE A 252 1.05 2.32 1.38
N SER A 253 2.17 1.94 0.77
CA SER A 253 3.51 2.07 1.37
C SER A 253 3.84 3.49 1.83
N PHE A 254 3.35 4.53 1.16
CA PHE A 254 3.60 5.92 1.56
C PHE A 254 2.44 6.58 2.30
N ALA A 255 1.33 5.87 2.47
CA ALA A 255 0.10 6.47 2.96
C ALA A 255 0.21 6.88 4.44
N TRP A 256 -0.39 8.01 4.80
CA TRP A 256 -0.51 8.43 6.19
C TRP A 256 -1.95 8.33 6.67
N THR A 257 -2.11 7.94 7.93
CA THR A 257 -3.42 7.74 8.56
C THR A 257 -3.50 8.47 9.90
N ILE A 258 -4.57 9.23 10.13
CA ILE A 258 -4.88 9.93 11.39
C ILE A 258 -5.31 8.92 12.48
N PRO A 259 -4.79 9.00 13.72
CA PRO A 259 -3.82 10.00 14.22
C PRO A 259 -2.42 9.78 13.67
N HIS A 260 -1.65 10.83 13.40
CA HIS A 260 -0.27 10.70 12.90
C HIS A 260 0.65 11.61 13.71
N ILE A 261 1.96 11.32 13.77
CA ILE A 261 2.94 12.20 14.42
C ILE A 261 2.91 13.62 13.84
N PHE A 262 2.61 13.76 12.56
CA PHE A 262 2.40 15.05 11.87
C PHE A 262 0.94 15.44 11.71
N GLY A 263 0.05 14.81 12.49
CA GLY A 263 -1.35 15.19 12.54
C GLY A 263 -1.54 16.60 13.12
N PRO A 264 -2.73 17.19 12.95
CA PRO A 264 -2.99 18.57 13.38
C PRO A 264 -2.87 18.80 14.89
N GLU A 265 -2.86 17.72 15.69
CA GLU A 265 -2.79 17.75 17.15
C GLU A 265 -1.35 17.80 17.70
N SER A 266 -0.33 17.46 16.90
CA SER A 266 1.04 17.35 17.40
C SER A 266 1.79 18.68 17.49
N GLY A 267 1.40 19.66 16.66
CA GLY A 267 2.13 20.92 16.51
C GLY A 267 3.48 20.81 15.78
N LEU A 268 3.86 19.61 15.31
CA LEU A 268 5.14 19.38 14.62
C LEU A 268 5.13 19.82 13.15
N ARG A 269 3.95 19.86 12.53
CA ARG A 269 3.75 20.38 11.18
C ARG A 269 2.51 21.29 11.12
N PRO A 270 2.43 22.18 10.13
CA PRO A 270 1.25 23.01 9.94
C PRO A 270 -0.04 22.19 9.83
N ARG A 271 -1.14 22.72 10.36
CA ARG A 271 -2.43 21.98 10.41
C ARG A 271 -2.98 21.60 9.04
N TRP A 272 -2.61 22.34 8.00
CA TRP A 272 -3.02 22.11 6.62
C TRP A 272 -2.20 21.01 5.91
N THR A 273 -1.21 20.39 6.55
CA THR A 273 -0.35 19.36 5.92
C THR A 273 -1.18 18.22 5.31
N PHE A 274 -2.14 17.65 6.06
CA PHE A 274 -3.01 16.57 5.54
C PHE A 274 -3.96 17.02 4.45
N GLU A 275 -4.48 18.24 4.54
CA GLU A 275 -5.28 18.85 3.48
C GLU A 275 -4.47 18.98 2.18
N SER A 276 -3.23 19.44 2.29
CA SER A 276 -2.30 19.60 1.18
C SER A 276 -1.92 18.26 0.53
N MET A 277 -1.70 17.20 1.32
CA MET A 277 -1.49 15.84 0.79
C MET A 277 -2.73 15.26 0.11
N ALA A 278 -3.94 15.55 0.60
CA ALA A 278 -5.17 15.14 -0.08
C ALA A 278 -5.37 15.88 -1.42
N ALA A 279 -4.97 17.15 -1.49
CA ALA A 279 -4.91 17.90 -2.74
C ALA A 279 -3.92 17.26 -3.73
N TRP A 280 -2.73 16.89 -3.26
CA TRP A 280 -1.73 16.18 -4.07
C TRP A 280 -2.27 14.85 -4.61
N ASP A 281 -2.91 14.02 -3.79
CA ASP A 281 -3.54 12.76 -4.23
C ASP A 281 -4.54 12.97 -5.39
N LEU A 282 -5.37 14.01 -5.30
CA LEU A 282 -6.37 14.33 -6.34
C LEU A 282 -5.71 14.80 -7.64
N LYS A 283 -4.59 15.52 -7.53
CA LYS A 283 -3.81 15.96 -8.68
C LYS A 283 -3.09 14.80 -9.34
N CYS A 284 -2.48 13.89 -8.59
CA CYS A 284 -1.96 12.62 -9.12
C CYS A 284 -3.07 11.82 -9.82
N PHE A 285 -4.28 11.80 -9.24
CA PHE A 285 -5.43 11.18 -9.89
C PHE A 285 -5.83 11.88 -11.20
N GLN A 286 -5.71 13.20 -11.27
CA GLN A 286 -5.94 13.94 -12.53
C GLN A 286 -4.92 13.55 -13.60
N THR A 287 -3.65 13.30 -13.24
CA THR A 287 -2.66 12.75 -14.19
C THR A 287 -3.10 11.38 -14.70
N ILE A 288 -3.58 10.49 -13.83
CA ILE A 288 -4.13 9.18 -14.23
C ILE A 288 -5.29 9.35 -15.22
N LEU A 289 -6.21 10.28 -14.94
CA LEU A 289 -7.33 10.60 -15.84
C LEU A 289 -6.81 11.00 -17.24
N ASN A 290 -5.87 11.94 -17.30
CA ASN A 290 -5.31 12.41 -18.57
C ASN A 290 -4.65 11.27 -19.37
N GLU A 291 -3.90 10.38 -18.71
CA GLU A 291 -3.30 9.21 -19.37
C GLU A 291 -4.37 8.29 -19.99
N PHE A 292 -5.52 8.13 -19.36
CA PHE A 292 -6.61 7.31 -19.90
C PHE A 292 -7.33 7.97 -21.06
N ASP A 293 -7.45 9.29 -21.06
CA ASP A 293 -7.99 10.04 -22.20
C ASP A 293 -7.07 9.90 -23.43
N ASP A 294 -5.75 9.90 -23.24
CA ASP A 294 -4.78 9.64 -24.31
C ASP A 294 -4.87 8.20 -24.85
N ARG A 295 -5.01 7.21 -23.95
CA ARG A 295 -5.25 5.80 -24.33
C ARG A 295 -6.58 5.61 -25.07
N ALA A 296 -7.62 6.34 -24.67
CA ALA A 296 -8.92 6.29 -25.34
C ALA A 296 -8.84 6.82 -26.78
N GLU A 297 -8.07 7.89 -26.98
CA GLU A 297 -7.88 8.55 -28.28
C GLU A 297 -7.01 7.75 -29.25
N THR A 298 -6.01 7.04 -28.73
CA THR A 298 -5.11 6.16 -29.49
C THR A 298 -5.67 4.76 -29.72
N SER A 299 -6.72 4.36 -29.00
CA SER A 299 -7.41 3.07 -29.21
C SER A 299 -8.05 2.97 -30.60
N VAL A 300 -8.06 1.77 -31.20
CA VAL A 300 -8.67 1.51 -32.50
C VAL A 300 -9.74 0.41 -32.39
N PRO A 301 -11.03 0.70 -32.67
CA PRO A 301 -11.61 2.03 -32.87
C PRO A 301 -11.54 2.91 -31.62
N ARG A 302 -11.54 4.23 -31.81
CA ARG A 302 -11.47 5.22 -30.73
C ARG A 302 -12.51 4.98 -29.66
N LEU A 303 -12.10 5.13 -28.40
CA LEU A 303 -12.99 5.06 -27.25
C LEU A 303 -13.45 6.46 -26.85
N ARG A 304 -14.60 6.52 -26.18
CA ARG A 304 -15.09 7.76 -25.59
C ARG A 304 -14.25 8.08 -24.35
N LYS A 305 -13.76 9.31 -24.28
CA LYS A 305 -13.10 9.90 -23.10
C LYS A 305 -14.03 9.93 -21.88
N HIS A 306 -13.45 9.98 -20.69
CA HIS A 306 -14.26 10.18 -19.49
C HIS A 306 -14.59 11.67 -19.32
N ASN A 307 -15.62 11.98 -18.51
CA ASN A 307 -15.98 13.37 -18.18
C ASN A 307 -15.59 13.73 -16.73
N LEU A 308 -14.59 13.06 -16.16
CA LEU A 308 -14.19 13.23 -14.77
C LEU A 308 -13.17 14.35 -14.63
N VAL A 309 -13.27 15.08 -13.51
CA VAL A 309 -12.26 16.05 -13.06
C VAL A 309 -11.99 15.74 -11.59
N ALA A 310 -10.75 15.33 -11.31
CA ALA A 310 -10.27 15.08 -9.94
C ALA A 310 -9.64 16.34 -9.34
N TRP A 311 -8.88 17.06 -10.16
CA TRP A 311 -8.23 18.32 -9.81
C TRP A 311 -8.38 19.29 -10.99
N GLN A 312 -8.75 20.54 -10.70
CA GLN A 312 -8.91 21.54 -11.75
C GLN A 312 -7.53 21.85 -12.36
N SER A 313 -7.42 21.70 -13.68
CA SER A 313 -6.23 22.11 -14.41
C SER A 313 -6.12 23.62 -14.34
N ASP A 314 -4.91 24.09 -14.08
CA ASP A 314 -4.57 25.50 -14.05
C ASP A 314 -4.37 25.98 -15.51
N ASP A 315 -5.45 25.92 -16.30
CA ASP A 315 -5.43 26.32 -17.72
C ASP A 315 -5.13 27.82 -17.82
N MET A 316 -4.27 28.17 -18.77
CA MET A 316 -3.88 29.55 -19.11
C MET A 316 -5.12 30.44 -19.30
N TYR A 317 -6.20 29.91 -19.89
CA TYR A 317 -7.43 30.67 -20.10
C TYR A 317 -8.24 30.91 -18.82
N GLU A 318 -8.10 30.07 -17.79
CA GLU A 318 -8.70 30.32 -16.48
C GLU A 318 -7.98 31.45 -15.73
N ARG A 319 -6.66 31.60 -15.91
CA ARG A 319 -5.87 32.71 -15.34
C ARG A 319 -6.22 34.07 -15.92
N LEU A 320 -6.76 34.10 -17.15
CA LEU A 320 -7.18 35.34 -17.82
C LEU A 320 -8.53 35.87 -17.30
N ARG A 321 -9.29 35.09 -16.52
CA ARG A 321 -10.52 35.56 -15.87
C ARG A 321 -10.24 35.94 -14.42
N PRO A 322 -10.56 37.18 -14.00
CA PRO A 322 -10.44 37.54 -12.60
C PRO A 322 -11.27 36.63 -11.71
N ARG A 323 -10.62 35.93 -10.78
CA ARG A 323 -11.27 35.13 -9.74
C ARG A 323 -10.92 35.72 -8.37
N PRO A 324 -11.73 36.67 -7.84
CA PRO A 324 -11.55 37.29 -6.51
C PRO A 324 -11.14 36.31 -5.40
N GLN A 325 -11.64 35.07 -5.47
CA GLN A 325 -11.39 33.99 -4.52
C GLN A 325 -9.99 33.34 -4.62
N LEU A 326 -9.28 33.53 -5.74
CA LEU A 326 -7.91 33.07 -5.97
C LEU A 326 -6.87 34.18 -5.73
N TYR A 327 -7.30 35.42 -5.44
CA TYR A 327 -6.37 36.51 -5.10
C TYR A 327 -6.05 36.44 -3.61
N GLY A 328 -4.88 35.88 -3.31
CA GLY A 328 -4.33 35.76 -1.97
C GLY A 328 -3.13 34.79 -1.97
N PRO A 329 -2.34 34.73 -0.89
CA PRO A 329 -1.29 33.74 -0.78
C PRO A 329 -1.92 32.34 -0.75
N ALA A 330 -1.60 31.50 -1.75
CA ALA A 330 -1.96 30.09 -1.73
C ALA A 330 -1.04 29.33 -0.77
N LEU A 331 -1.60 28.36 -0.05
CA LEU A 331 -0.81 27.41 0.73
C LEU A 331 0.03 26.53 -0.22
N PRO A 332 1.19 26.02 0.21
CA PRO A 332 1.97 25.13 -0.63
C PRO A 332 1.29 23.76 -0.76
N MET A 333 1.29 23.20 -1.96
CA MET A 333 0.94 21.80 -2.19
C MET A 333 2.15 20.95 -1.83
N LEU A 334 2.00 20.07 -0.85
CA LEU A 334 3.04 19.16 -0.41
C LEU A 334 3.16 18.04 -1.42
N VAL A 335 4.34 17.93 -2.04
CA VAL A 335 4.62 16.95 -3.08
C VAL A 335 5.62 15.92 -2.58
N TYR A 336 5.39 14.66 -2.96
CA TYR A 336 6.33 13.58 -2.66
C TYR A 336 7.40 13.51 -3.75
N ASP A 337 6.98 13.52 -5.02
CA ASP A 337 7.84 13.54 -6.19
C ASP A 337 7.43 14.66 -7.16
N GLY A 338 8.29 15.68 -7.30
CA GLY A 338 8.18 16.67 -8.36
C GLY A 338 8.27 18.12 -7.92
N ASN A 339 7.94 19.02 -8.84
CA ASN A 339 8.16 20.45 -8.64
C ASN A 339 7.11 21.06 -7.70
N PHE A 340 7.56 21.99 -6.85
CA PHE A 340 6.74 22.82 -6.00
C PHE A 340 5.56 23.44 -6.75
N GLN A 341 4.35 23.35 -6.17
CA GLN A 341 3.15 23.98 -6.72
C GLN A 341 2.27 24.56 -5.62
N PRO A 342 1.52 25.66 -5.89
CA PRO A 342 0.55 26.18 -4.96
C PRO A 342 -0.71 25.28 -4.89
N MET A 343 -1.26 25.12 -3.69
CA MET A 343 -2.59 24.56 -3.46
C MET A 343 -3.64 25.65 -3.74
N VAL A 344 -3.98 25.84 -5.01
CA VAL A 344 -4.95 26.85 -5.47
C VAL A 344 -6.41 26.50 -5.17
N HIS A 345 -6.69 25.23 -4.92
CA HIS A 345 -8.01 24.73 -4.54
C HIS A 345 -7.89 23.87 -3.29
N HIS A 346 -8.93 23.84 -2.47
CA HIS A 346 -9.01 22.92 -1.33
C HIS A 346 -9.55 21.56 -1.81
N PRO A 347 -9.05 20.43 -1.25
CA PRO A 347 -9.64 19.13 -1.52
C PRO A 347 -11.07 19.08 -0.93
N PRO A 348 -11.97 18.22 -1.47
CA PRO A 348 -13.33 18.10 -0.96
C PRO A 348 -13.42 17.68 0.51
N PHE A 349 -12.42 16.94 1.00
CA PHE A 349 -12.33 16.48 2.38
C PHE A 349 -10.94 16.72 2.91
N ASP A 350 -10.86 17.35 4.08
CA ASP A 350 -9.62 17.50 4.83
C ASP A 350 -9.46 16.30 5.78
N PRO A 351 -8.50 15.40 5.54
CA PRO A 351 -8.28 14.21 6.36
C PRO A 351 -7.94 14.54 7.82
N ALA A 352 -7.36 15.72 8.10
CA ALA A 352 -7.04 16.16 9.46
C ALA A 352 -8.30 16.31 10.34
N LYS A 353 -9.48 16.50 9.74
CA LYS A 353 -10.75 16.64 10.46
C LYS A 353 -11.36 15.30 10.87
N PHE A 354 -10.74 14.16 10.53
CA PHE A 354 -11.24 12.85 10.90
C PHE A 354 -11.24 12.64 12.42
N ASN A 355 -12.42 12.37 12.99
CA ASN A 355 -12.59 12.17 14.43
C ASN A 355 -12.26 10.72 14.85
N TRP A 356 -10.96 10.41 14.89
CA TRP A 356 -10.46 9.08 15.26
C TRP A 356 -10.81 8.65 16.69
N ARG A 357 -10.95 9.62 17.62
CA ARG A 357 -11.36 9.34 19.01
C ARG A 357 -12.80 8.81 19.11
N ALA A 358 -13.69 9.23 18.22
CA ALA A 358 -15.06 8.71 18.18
C ALA A 358 -15.07 7.21 17.80
N VAL A 359 -14.23 6.81 16.85
CA VAL A 359 -14.09 5.41 16.41
C VAL A 359 -13.56 4.53 17.55
N GLN A 360 -12.52 4.99 18.26
CA GLN A 360 -11.96 4.23 19.40
C GLN A 360 -12.95 4.06 20.56
N LYS A 361 -13.85 5.02 20.80
CA LYS A 361 -14.91 4.87 21.80
C LYS A 361 -15.93 3.80 21.41
N LEU A 362 -16.24 3.69 20.11
CA LEU A 362 -17.18 2.69 19.60
C LEU A 362 -16.60 1.27 19.69
N THR A 363 -15.32 1.08 19.34
CA THR A 363 -14.67 -0.24 19.45
C THR A 363 -14.57 -0.72 20.90
N LYS A 364 -14.28 0.19 21.86
CA LYS A 364 -14.29 -0.14 23.30
C LYS A 364 -15.67 -0.54 23.83
N LYS A 365 -16.76 0.08 23.34
CA LYS A 365 -18.14 -0.29 23.69
C LYS A 365 -18.61 -1.58 22.99
N GLY A 366 -18.09 -1.88 21.80
CA GLY A 366 -18.38 -3.10 21.05
C GLY A 366 -17.61 -4.34 21.55
N ALA A 367 -16.45 -4.16 22.20
CA ALA A 367 -15.62 -5.25 22.73
C ALA A 367 -16.32 -6.10 23.81
N THR A 368 -17.43 -5.62 24.39
CA THR A 368 -18.28 -6.43 25.30
C THR A 368 -19.17 -7.45 24.55
N ARG A 369 -19.17 -7.46 23.22
CA ARG A 369 -19.88 -8.44 22.37
C ARG A 369 -18.89 -9.11 21.41
N ARG A 370 -18.39 -10.29 21.82
CA ARG A 370 -17.74 -11.36 21.02
C ARG A 370 -16.89 -10.91 19.82
N VAL A 371 -15.58 -10.83 20.04
CA VAL A 371 -14.56 -10.96 18.99
C VAL A 371 -14.61 -12.39 18.44
N THR A 372 -15.31 -12.63 17.34
CA THR A 372 -15.15 -13.87 16.58
C THR A 372 -13.87 -13.79 15.77
N LYS A 373 -12.83 -14.51 16.24
CA LYS A 373 -11.64 -14.84 15.45
C LYS A 373 -12.11 -15.34 14.07
N THR A 374 -11.60 -14.73 13.00
CA THR A 374 -11.79 -15.20 11.63
C THR A 374 -11.07 -16.54 11.50
N LYS A 375 -11.75 -17.65 11.76
CA LYS A 375 -11.22 -18.98 11.44
C LYS A 375 -11.07 -19.07 9.93
N ALA A 376 -9.92 -19.52 9.46
CA ALA A 376 -9.74 -19.98 8.10
C ALA A 376 -10.88 -20.97 7.75
N PRO A 377 -11.48 -20.88 6.55
CA PRO A 377 -12.61 -21.72 6.19
C PRO A 377 -12.17 -23.19 6.19
N GLN A 378 -12.67 -23.97 7.15
CA GLN A 378 -12.51 -25.42 7.15
C GLN A 378 -13.33 -26.02 6.00
N ARG A 379 -12.71 -26.93 5.23
CA ARG A 379 -13.34 -27.70 4.16
C ARG A 379 -14.68 -28.29 4.64
N ARG A 380 -15.77 -27.93 3.97
CA ARG A 380 -16.99 -28.75 3.98
C ARG A 380 -16.69 -29.99 3.13
N ALA A 381 -16.66 -31.16 3.77
CA ALA A 381 -16.64 -32.43 3.07
C ALA A 381 -17.85 -32.52 2.13
N LEU A 382 -17.62 -32.83 0.85
CA LEU A 382 -18.68 -33.21 -0.07
C LEU A 382 -19.35 -34.48 0.48
N ARG A 383 -20.65 -34.40 0.80
CA ARG A 383 -21.47 -35.60 0.98
C ARG A 383 -21.78 -36.15 -0.41
N GLU A 384 -21.25 -37.33 -0.70
CA GLU A 384 -21.71 -38.16 -1.81
C GLU A 384 -23.19 -38.49 -1.59
N ALA A 385 -24.01 -38.18 -2.58
CA ALA A 385 -25.41 -38.58 -2.62
C ALA A 385 -25.50 -40.00 -3.22
N SER A 386 -25.52 -41.02 -2.37
CA SER A 386 -25.94 -42.35 -2.76
C SER A 386 -27.46 -42.38 -2.97
N LYS A 387 -27.90 -42.38 -4.23
CA LYS A 387 -29.28 -42.77 -4.59
C LYS A 387 -29.28 -44.26 -4.90
N GLU A 388 -29.57 -45.09 -3.90
CA GLU A 388 -30.13 -46.42 -4.13
C GLU A 388 -31.56 -46.28 -4.65
N ARG A 389 -31.79 -46.61 -5.92
CA ARG A 389 -33.12 -46.95 -6.43
C ARG A 389 -33.38 -48.42 -6.11
N ARG A 390 -34.19 -48.68 -5.08
CA ARG A 390 -34.88 -49.97 -4.95
C ARG A 390 -36.23 -49.90 -5.66
N THR A 391 -36.37 -50.76 -6.65
CA THR A 391 -37.62 -51.20 -7.25
C THR A 391 -38.49 -51.91 -6.21
N LYS A 392 -39.77 -51.58 -6.18
CA LYS A 392 -40.90 -52.52 -6.04
C LYS A 392 -42.12 -51.91 -6.70
#